data_AF-A0A8J9S1G7-F1
#
_entry.id   AF-A0A8J9S1G7-F1
#
_cell.length_a   1.000
_cell.length_b   1.000
_cell.length_c   1.000
_cell.angle_alpha   90.00
_cell.angle_beta   90.00
_cell.angle_gamma   90.00
#
_symmetry.space_group_name_H-M   'P 1'
#
loop_
_entity.id
_entity.type
_entity.pdbx_description
1 polymer ?
#
loop_
_entity_poly.entity_id
_entity_poly.type
_entity_poly.pdbx_seq_one_letter_code
_entity_poly.pdbx_strand_id
1 'polypeptide(L)'
;MVALQALVLRQQQHFTSVGFSGAGFLACYHLGVVQCLRDQGLLHCALEKDKVIPLTGVSAGALTAVAIAADIEPSDCMSVVLSCAHKAREAGRLNTWQPGFSLVDVVEHYTQKMLLHVDEEAFLHRIDHGKRLRIGLTDRRVFPPIRNRHAECYVDRYRGLQDAIAVCVLSSFVPGWTGPVQGRRDTTHRAVLRAAQRLDQMIEFKCVKRTITDAPIRLKPEDSTARETCWDGGLVNAFPIFDARTLLVTPIAAHFPSHSICIHPGMEYDSANVHRFAWTDRVHVHWTAANAYNFRCLLASSEPDVLHAKFSQGYDNATRYLKQHGIRQTYTAPVVSPSISTNVVQ
;
A
#
# COMPACT_ATOMS: atom_id res chain seq x y z
N MET A 1 -2.97 40.86 11.69
CA MET A 1 -4.08 39.88 11.70
C MET A 1 -4.20 39.06 10.42
N VAL A 2 -4.06 39.65 9.23
CA VAL A 2 -4.17 38.92 7.94
C VAL A 2 -3.09 37.84 7.75
N ALA A 3 -1.84 38.08 8.20
CA ALA A 3 -0.78 37.06 8.17
C ALA A 3 -1.02 35.90 9.15
N LEU A 4 -1.66 36.17 10.29
CA LEU A 4 -2.06 35.14 11.24
C LEU A 4 -3.27 34.36 10.72
N GLN A 5 -4.22 35.01 10.05
CA GLN A 5 -5.30 34.33 9.31
C GLN A 5 -4.77 33.52 8.13
N ALA A 6 -3.71 33.96 7.44
CA ALA A 6 -3.06 33.17 6.38
C ALA A 6 -2.27 31.97 6.95
N LEU A 7 -1.68 32.10 8.15
CA LEU A 7 -1.02 31.00 8.86
C LEU A 7 -2.05 30.02 9.45
N VAL A 8 -3.18 30.53 9.94
CA VAL A 8 -4.34 29.76 10.45
C VAL A 8 -5.10 29.10 9.29
N LEU A 9 -5.17 29.72 8.11
CA LEU A 9 -5.66 29.12 6.86
C LEU A 9 -4.68 28.09 6.30
N ARG A 10 -3.36 28.27 6.47
CA ARG A 10 -2.36 27.22 6.20
C ARG A 10 -2.44 26.04 7.19
N GLN A 11 -3.08 26.22 8.34
CA GLN A 11 -3.35 25.18 9.33
C GLN A 11 -4.72 24.49 9.15
N GLN A 12 -5.54 24.90 8.19
CA GLN A 12 -6.81 24.22 7.89
C GLN A 12 -6.61 23.05 6.91
N GLN A 13 -6.40 21.88 7.52
CA GLN A 13 -6.95 20.58 7.16
C GLN A 13 -6.66 19.96 5.79
N HIS A 14 -5.61 19.14 5.69
CA HIS A 14 -5.49 18.16 4.60
C HIS A 14 -5.29 16.75 5.16
N PHE A 15 -4.07 16.42 5.57
CA PHE A 15 -3.69 15.18 6.26
C PHE A 15 -2.20 15.33 6.58
N THR A 16 -1.69 14.62 7.58
CA THR A 16 -0.25 14.65 7.93
C THR A 16 0.48 13.35 7.64
N SER A 17 -0.22 12.36 7.14
CA SER A 17 0.32 11.09 6.67
C SER A 17 -0.68 10.44 5.72
N VAL A 18 -0.25 9.42 4.98
CA VAL A 18 -1.13 8.66 4.06
C VAL A 18 -1.05 7.17 4.39
N GLY A 19 -2.20 6.53 4.50
CA GLY A 19 -2.33 5.10 4.73
C GLY A 19 -2.96 4.40 3.53
N PHE A 20 -2.35 3.32 3.06
CA PHE A 20 -2.86 2.51 1.94
C PHE A 20 -3.34 1.15 2.43
N SER A 21 -4.63 0.87 2.20
CA SER A 21 -5.24 -0.41 2.59
C SER A 21 -4.70 -1.61 1.81
N GLY A 22 -5.07 -2.82 2.21
CA GLY A 22 -4.85 -4.00 1.38
C GLY A 22 -5.69 -3.93 0.10
N ALA A 23 -5.07 -4.05 -1.07
CA ALA A 23 -5.75 -3.85 -2.35
C ALA A 23 -5.51 -4.93 -3.42
N GLY A 24 -4.62 -5.92 -3.19
CA GLY A 24 -4.34 -6.96 -4.19
C GLY A 24 -4.07 -6.38 -5.58
N PHE A 25 -4.75 -6.88 -6.61
CA PHE A 25 -4.63 -6.32 -7.97
C PHE A 25 -5.26 -4.95 -8.17
N LEU A 26 -6.10 -4.47 -7.23
CA LEU A 26 -6.63 -3.11 -7.23
C LEU A 26 -5.65 -2.06 -6.71
N ALA A 27 -4.37 -2.39 -6.55
CA ALA A 27 -3.31 -1.41 -6.29
C ALA A 27 -3.33 -0.24 -7.29
N CYS A 28 -3.78 -0.47 -8.53
CA CYS A 28 -3.97 0.56 -9.54
C CYS A 28 -4.88 1.72 -9.06
N TYR A 29 -5.89 1.45 -8.23
CA TYR A 29 -6.69 2.51 -7.62
C TYR A 29 -5.84 3.41 -6.70
N HIS A 30 -4.97 2.83 -5.88
CA HIS A 30 -4.04 3.63 -5.08
C HIS A 30 -3.12 4.47 -5.97
N LEU A 31 -2.60 3.89 -7.05
CA LEU A 31 -1.72 4.59 -7.99
C LEU A 31 -2.40 5.79 -8.65
N GLY A 32 -3.69 5.68 -9.00
CA GLY A 32 -4.48 6.81 -9.49
C GLY A 32 -4.63 7.93 -8.47
N VAL A 33 -4.91 7.57 -7.21
CA VAL A 33 -4.95 8.53 -6.09
C VAL A 33 -3.59 9.20 -5.91
N VAL A 34 -2.51 8.43 -5.93
CA VAL A 34 -1.13 8.91 -5.80
C VAL A 34 -0.77 9.87 -6.92
N GLN A 35 -1.11 9.55 -8.17
CA GLN A 35 -0.90 10.44 -9.32
C GLN A 35 -1.63 11.77 -9.09
N CYS A 36 -2.90 11.74 -8.70
CA CYS A 36 -3.65 12.96 -8.41
C CYS A 36 -2.98 13.77 -7.30
N LEU A 37 -2.60 13.15 -6.17
CA LEU A 37 -1.94 13.87 -5.08
C LEU A 37 -0.57 14.44 -5.49
N ARG A 38 0.18 13.76 -6.36
CA ARG A 38 1.44 14.26 -6.94
C ARG A 38 1.22 15.46 -7.85
N ASP A 39 0.27 15.37 -8.79
CA ASP A 39 -0.09 16.46 -9.71
C ASP A 39 -0.51 17.74 -8.94
N GLN A 40 -1.12 17.55 -7.77
CA GLN A 40 -1.57 18.63 -6.89
C GLN A 40 -0.49 19.13 -5.93
N GLY A 41 0.70 18.52 -5.94
CA GLY A 41 1.81 18.87 -5.07
C GLY A 41 1.57 18.54 -3.58
N LEU A 42 0.68 17.59 -3.29
CA LEU A 42 0.36 17.17 -1.92
C LEU A 42 1.16 15.95 -1.49
N LEU A 43 1.74 15.24 -2.45
CA LEU A 43 2.59 14.08 -2.24
C LEU A 43 3.91 14.31 -2.98
N HIS A 44 4.89 14.90 -2.30
CA HIS A 44 6.21 15.14 -2.88
C HIS A 44 7.25 14.19 -2.28
N CYS A 45 8.15 13.71 -3.13
CA CYS A 45 9.34 12.97 -2.75
C CYS A 45 10.61 13.84 -2.74
N ALA A 46 10.47 15.14 -3.02
CA ALA A 46 11.57 16.09 -3.07
C ALA A 46 12.32 16.17 -1.73
N LEU A 47 13.65 16.22 -1.82
CA LEU A 47 14.64 16.09 -0.73
C LEU A 47 14.55 17.15 0.39
N GLU A 48 13.59 18.07 0.32
CA GLU A 48 13.32 18.99 1.41
C GLU A 48 12.69 18.21 2.58
N LYS A 49 13.48 18.01 3.64
CA LYS A 49 13.14 17.18 4.81
C LYS A 49 11.75 17.47 5.39
N ASP A 50 11.25 18.70 5.28
CA ASP A 50 9.98 19.12 5.88
C ASP A 50 8.75 18.88 5.00
N LYS A 51 8.92 18.35 3.78
CA LYS A 51 7.82 18.12 2.81
C LYS A 51 7.47 16.64 2.57
N VAL A 52 8.27 15.69 3.07
CA VAL A 52 7.99 14.26 2.91
C VAL A 52 7.02 13.80 3.99
N ILE A 53 5.84 13.33 3.57
CA ILE A 53 4.80 12.87 4.49
C ILE A 53 5.04 11.40 4.88
N PRO A 54 4.79 11.01 6.15
CA PRO A 54 4.79 9.62 6.56
C PRO A 54 3.77 8.78 5.78
N LEU A 55 4.18 7.56 5.43
CA LEU A 55 3.41 6.59 4.67
C LEU A 55 3.22 5.32 5.49
N THR A 56 2.03 4.72 5.41
CA THR A 56 1.80 3.38 5.92
C THR A 56 1.03 2.53 4.94
N GLY A 57 1.26 1.22 4.95
CA GLY A 57 0.55 0.32 4.05
C GLY A 57 0.61 -1.14 4.46
N VAL A 58 -0.33 -1.92 3.94
CA VAL A 58 -0.37 -3.38 4.07
C VAL A 58 -0.63 -4.02 2.71
N SER A 59 -0.08 -5.21 2.47
CA SER A 59 -0.19 -5.94 1.20
C SER A 59 0.18 -5.02 0.01
N ALA A 60 -0.66 -4.92 -1.03
CA ALA A 60 -0.40 -4.05 -2.17
C ALA A 60 -0.34 -2.54 -1.82
N GLY A 61 -0.93 -2.12 -0.70
CA GLY A 61 -0.75 -0.77 -0.15
C GLY A 61 0.66 -0.54 0.39
N ALA A 62 1.33 -1.58 0.94
CA ALA A 62 2.73 -1.50 1.35
C ALA A 62 3.66 -1.29 0.15
N LEU A 63 3.42 -2.02 -0.95
CA LEU A 63 4.15 -1.83 -2.21
C LEU A 63 3.99 -0.40 -2.74
N THR A 64 2.77 0.15 -2.67
CA THR A 64 2.50 1.55 -3.06
C THR A 64 3.29 2.53 -2.19
N ALA A 65 3.27 2.35 -0.87
CA ALA A 65 4.02 3.19 0.07
C ALA A 65 5.54 3.14 -0.18
N VAL A 66 6.10 1.95 -0.42
CA VAL A 66 7.52 1.78 -0.76
C VAL A 66 7.86 2.44 -2.09
N ALA A 67 7.03 2.28 -3.12
CA ALA A 67 7.25 2.90 -4.42
C ALA A 67 7.26 4.44 -4.34
N ILE A 68 6.34 5.03 -3.57
CA ILE A 68 6.35 6.47 -3.32
C ILE A 68 7.63 6.88 -2.59
N ALA A 69 7.99 6.19 -1.51
CA ALA A 69 9.20 6.48 -0.74
C ALA A 69 10.50 6.33 -1.56
N ALA A 70 10.49 5.42 -2.54
CA ALA A 70 11.55 5.21 -3.51
C ALA A 70 11.51 6.18 -4.70
N ASP A 71 10.53 7.07 -4.74
CA ASP A 71 10.32 8.06 -5.81
C ASP A 71 10.14 7.43 -7.19
N ILE A 72 9.38 6.33 -7.24
CA ILE A 72 8.98 5.67 -8.47
C ILE A 72 7.71 6.31 -9.01
N GLU A 73 7.60 6.45 -10.32
CA GLU A 73 6.40 7.00 -10.98
C GLU A 73 5.22 6.01 -10.93
N PRO A 74 3.96 6.50 -10.80
CA PRO A 74 2.78 5.64 -10.77
C PRO A 74 2.61 4.81 -12.05
N SER A 75 3.09 5.28 -13.19
CA SER A 75 3.10 4.55 -14.48
C SER A 75 3.99 3.31 -14.44
N ASP A 76 5.18 3.40 -13.84
CA ASP A 76 6.09 2.27 -13.67
C ASP A 76 5.50 1.24 -12.69
N CYS A 77 4.89 1.72 -11.61
CA CYS A 77 4.15 0.88 -10.67
C CYS A 77 2.98 0.16 -11.35
N MET A 78 2.28 0.85 -12.25
CA MET A 78 1.17 0.27 -13.01
C MET A 78 1.65 -0.87 -13.92
N SER A 79 2.82 -0.72 -14.52
CA SER A 79 3.44 -1.77 -15.35
C SER A 79 3.74 -3.04 -14.54
N VAL A 80 4.15 -2.89 -13.28
CA VAL A 80 4.32 -4.03 -12.34
C VAL A 80 2.97 -4.70 -12.04
N VAL A 81 1.92 -3.93 -11.72
CA VAL A 81 0.58 -4.47 -11.46
C VAL A 81 0.05 -5.25 -12.67
N LEU A 82 0.18 -4.69 -13.87
CA LEU A 82 -0.23 -5.33 -15.12
C LEU A 82 0.55 -6.62 -15.39
N SER A 83 1.86 -6.63 -15.13
CA SER A 83 2.72 -7.81 -15.29
C SER A 83 2.33 -8.93 -14.32
N CYS A 84 2.10 -8.60 -13.05
CA CYS A 84 1.60 -9.54 -12.05
C CYS A 84 0.21 -10.10 -12.44
N ALA A 85 -0.69 -9.23 -12.90
CA ALA A 85 -2.02 -9.62 -13.35
C ALA A 85 -1.97 -10.57 -14.55
N HIS A 86 -1.10 -10.28 -15.53
CA HIS A 86 -0.85 -11.12 -16.70
C HIS A 86 -0.35 -12.50 -16.28
N LYS A 87 0.70 -12.56 -15.44
CA LYS A 87 1.25 -13.84 -14.94
C LYS A 87 0.21 -14.67 -14.20
N ALA A 88 -0.66 -14.03 -13.41
CA ALA A 88 -1.76 -14.72 -12.73
C ALA A 88 -2.81 -15.27 -13.71
N ARG A 89 -3.10 -14.59 -14.82
CA ARG A 89 -4.00 -15.13 -15.86
C ARG A 89 -3.34 -16.26 -16.66
N GLU A 90 -2.06 -16.11 -16.99
CA GLU A 90 -1.27 -17.13 -17.70
C GLU A 90 -1.15 -18.43 -16.90
N ALA A 91 -1.13 -18.36 -15.57
CA ALA A 91 -1.02 -19.53 -14.70
C ALA A 91 -2.17 -20.53 -14.92
N GLY A 92 -3.39 -20.04 -15.18
CA GLY A 92 -4.54 -20.88 -15.49
C GLY A 92 -5.88 -20.28 -15.08
N ARG A 93 -6.95 -21.06 -15.25
CA ARG A 93 -8.34 -20.62 -15.00
C ARG A 93 -8.62 -20.28 -13.53
N LEU A 94 -7.82 -20.83 -12.62
CA LEU A 94 -7.91 -20.57 -11.18
C LEU A 94 -7.10 -19.34 -10.76
N ASN A 95 -6.48 -18.60 -11.68
CA ASN A 95 -5.79 -17.36 -11.39
C ASN A 95 -4.73 -17.52 -10.28
N THR A 96 -4.73 -16.67 -9.25
CA THR A 96 -3.85 -16.76 -8.07
C THR A 96 -3.96 -18.08 -7.30
N TRP A 97 -5.09 -18.78 -7.38
CA TRP A 97 -5.29 -20.09 -6.75
C TRP A 97 -4.76 -21.26 -7.57
N GLN A 98 -4.17 -21.01 -8.73
CA GLN A 98 -3.62 -22.07 -9.57
C GLN A 98 -2.57 -22.88 -8.79
N PRO A 99 -2.72 -24.21 -8.66
CA PRO A 99 -1.71 -25.04 -8.01
C PRO A 99 -0.33 -24.88 -8.66
N GLY A 100 0.69 -24.64 -7.85
CA GLY A 100 2.06 -24.41 -8.30
C GLY A 100 2.37 -22.97 -8.73
N PHE A 101 1.39 -22.06 -8.72
CA PHE A 101 1.64 -20.62 -8.91
C PHE A 101 1.90 -19.91 -7.58
N SER A 102 2.81 -18.95 -7.58
CA SER A 102 3.09 -18.08 -6.43
C SER A 102 3.09 -16.62 -6.88
N LEU A 103 2.04 -15.89 -6.51
CA LEU A 103 1.95 -14.45 -6.80
C LEU A 103 3.04 -13.67 -6.06
N VAL A 104 3.39 -14.06 -4.83
CA VAL A 104 4.42 -13.36 -4.05
C VAL A 104 5.81 -13.48 -4.67
N ASP A 105 6.14 -14.58 -5.36
CA ASP A 105 7.40 -14.71 -6.11
C ASP A 105 7.40 -13.80 -7.35
N VAL A 106 6.25 -13.69 -8.03
CA VAL A 106 6.09 -12.75 -9.15
C VAL A 106 6.22 -11.30 -8.68
N VAL A 107 5.58 -10.96 -7.54
CA VAL A 107 5.65 -9.63 -6.93
C VAL A 107 7.07 -9.29 -6.50
N GLU A 108 7.78 -10.20 -5.83
CA GLU A 108 9.18 -9.98 -5.43
C GLU A 108 10.05 -9.70 -6.66
N HIS A 109 9.92 -10.51 -7.71
CA HIS A 109 10.69 -10.36 -8.94
C HIS A 109 10.50 -8.98 -9.59
N TYR A 110 9.25 -8.56 -9.82
CA TYR A 110 8.98 -7.29 -10.47
C TYR A 110 9.29 -6.09 -9.59
N THR A 111 9.12 -6.22 -8.27
CA THR A 111 9.47 -5.16 -7.31
C THR A 111 10.99 -4.98 -7.24
N GLN A 112 11.77 -6.07 -7.22
CA GLN A 112 13.23 -5.99 -7.33
C GLN A 112 13.66 -5.31 -8.62
N LYS A 113 13.04 -5.65 -9.75
CA LYS A 113 13.32 -5.01 -11.04
C LYS A 113 13.01 -3.51 -11.04
N MET A 114 11.86 -3.13 -10.48
CA MET A 114 11.43 -1.73 -10.37
C MET A 114 12.36 -0.90 -9.49
N LEU A 115 12.90 -1.49 -8.42
CA LEU A 115 13.76 -0.80 -7.45
C LEU A 115 15.27 -0.92 -7.77
N LEU A 116 15.65 -1.58 -8.87
CA LEU A 116 17.04 -1.92 -9.20
C LEU A 116 17.97 -0.69 -9.29
N HIS A 117 17.44 0.43 -9.80
CA HIS A 117 18.20 1.66 -10.03
C HIS A 117 17.94 2.73 -8.96
N VAL A 118 17.18 2.41 -7.92
CA VAL A 118 16.92 3.34 -6.83
C VAL A 118 18.18 3.45 -5.97
N ASP A 119 18.62 4.67 -5.73
CA ASP A 119 19.66 4.97 -4.75
C ASP A 119 19.14 4.61 -3.34
N GLU A 120 19.76 3.61 -2.73
CA GLU A 120 19.37 3.09 -1.43
C GLU A 120 19.56 4.12 -0.31
N GLU A 121 20.61 4.94 -0.34
CA GLU A 121 20.84 5.99 0.65
C GLU A 121 19.81 7.10 0.51
N ALA A 122 19.47 7.49 -0.73
CA ALA A 122 18.41 8.45 -0.99
C ALA A 122 17.05 7.93 -0.49
N PHE A 123 16.74 6.64 -0.73
CA PHE A 123 15.55 6.00 -0.19
C PHE A 123 15.51 6.04 1.35
N LEU A 124 16.59 5.60 2.01
CA LEU A 124 16.70 5.58 3.47
C LEU A 124 16.57 6.99 4.07
N HIS A 125 17.19 7.99 3.43
CA HIS A 125 17.07 9.39 3.84
C HIS A 125 15.64 9.91 3.70
N ARG A 126 14.96 9.63 2.58
CA ARG A 126 13.55 10.03 2.36
C ARG A 126 12.63 9.48 3.44
N ILE A 127 12.84 8.24 3.87
CA ILE A 127 12.03 7.62 4.92
C ILE A 127 12.49 7.94 6.36
N ASP A 128 13.49 8.80 6.53
CA ASP A 128 14.14 9.10 7.82
C ASP A 128 14.50 7.80 8.57
N HIS A 129 15.21 6.92 7.86
CA HIS A 129 15.59 5.56 8.27
C HIS A 129 14.43 4.72 8.86
N GLY A 130 13.21 5.01 8.40
CA GLY A 130 11.98 4.26 8.64
C GLY A 130 10.91 5.00 9.44
N LYS A 131 11.22 6.13 10.10
CA LYS A 131 10.22 6.92 10.86
C LYS A 131 9.06 7.41 9.99
N ARG A 132 9.25 7.51 8.67
CA ARG A 132 8.25 7.96 7.71
C ARG A 132 7.67 6.82 6.85
N LEU A 133 8.01 5.56 7.13
CA LEU A 133 7.47 4.41 6.39
C LEU A 133 7.12 3.27 7.34
N ARG A 134 5.83 2.99 7.50
CA ARG A 134 5.34 1.88 8.33
C ARG A 134 4.65 0.81 7.49
N ILE A 135 5.19 -0.40 7.46
CA ILE A 135 4.50 -1.53 6.81
C ILE A 135 3.90 -2.45 7.86
N GLY A 136 2.60 -2.72 7.74
CA GLY A 136 1.88 -3.60 8.67
C GLY A 136 2.02 -5.09 8.33
N LEU A 137 2.01 -5.90 9.37
CA LEU A 137 2.15 -7.36 9.37
C LEU A 137 1.26 -7.96 10.47
N THR A 138 1.02 -9.27 10.39
CA THR A 138 0.43 -10.06 11.46
C THR A 138 1.46 -11.01 12.05
N ASP A 139 1.66 -10.97 13.37
CA ASP A 139 2.50 -11.92 14.13
C ASP A 139 1.77 -13.27 14.23
N ARG A 140 2.27 -14.28 13.50
CA ARG A 140 1.66 -15.61 13.39
C ARG A 140 1.62 -16.37 14.72
N ARG A 141 2.49 -15.98 15.66
CA ARG A 141 2.65 -16.67 16.96
C ARG A 141 1.58 -16.27 17.97
N VAL A 142 0.86 -15.18 17.71
CA VAL A 142 -0.24 -14.72 18.57
C VAL A 142 -1.55 -15.30 18.07
N PHE A 143 -2.09 -16.29 18.80
CA PHE A 143 -3.29 -17.03 18.41
C PHE A 143 -4.50 -16.72 19.32
N PRO A 144 -5.74 -16.66 18.78
CA PRO A 144 -6.06 -16.63 17.36
C PRO A 144 -5.63 -15.29 16.73
N PRO A 145 -5.23 -15.24 15.45
CA PRO A 145 -4.80 -13.98 14.83
C PRO A 145 -6.00 -13.10 14.43
N ILE A 146 -7.09 -13.70 13.95
CA ILE A 146 -8.27 -12.97 13.47
C ILE A 146 -8.95 -12.26 14.64
N ARG A 147 -9.25 -10.96 14.47
CA ARG A 147 -9.84 -10.09 15.50
C ARG A 147 -9.00 -9.96 16.77
N ASN A 148 -7.72 -10.33 16.73
CA ASN A 148 -6.79 -10.17 17.84
C ASN A 148 -5.78 -9.07 17.56
N ARG A 149 -6.04 -7.87 18.09
CA ARG A 149 -5.17 -6.70 17.88
C ARG A 149 -3.76 -6.90 18.45
N HIS A 150 -3.52 -7.85 19.36
CA HIS A 150 -2.17 -8.15 19.86
C HIS A 150 -1.28 -8.86 18.84
N ALA A 151 -1.90 -9.45 17.81
CA ALA A 151 -1.19 -10.03 16.67
C ALA A 151 -0.79 -8.96 15.64
N GLU A 152 -1.32 -7.73 15.72
CA GLU A 152 -0.93 -6.64 14.83
C GLU A 152 0.51 -6.19 15.15
N CYS A 153 1.36 -6.17 14.12
CA CYS A 153 2.72 -5.66 14.22
C CYS A 153 3.06 -4.82 12.98
N TYR A 154 4.17 -4.08 13.07
CA TYR A 154 4.65 -3.30 11.95
C TYR A 154 6.17 -3.20 11.93
N VAL A 155 6.69 -2.81 10.78
CA VAL A 155 8.09 -2.42 10.58
C VAL A 155 8.16 -0.91 10.36
N ASP A 156 9.06 -0.25 11.10
CA ASP A 156 9.31 1.19 11.01
C ASP A 156 10.81 1.54 10.94
N ARG A 157 11.66 0.56 10.63
CA ARG A 157 13.10 0.72 10.39
C ARG A 157 13.58 -0.25 9.33
N TYR A 158 14.46 0.22 8.46
CA TYR A 158 14.95 -0.53 7.31
C TYR A 158 16.46 -0.30 7.19
N ARG A 159 17.20 -1.37 6.86
CA ARG A 159 18.65 -1.31 6.58
C ARG A 159 18.95 -1.05 5.11
N GLY A 160 17.95 -1.19 4.23
CA GLY A 160 18.06 -1.00 2.78
C GLY A 160 16.79 -1.42 2.04
N LEU A 161 16.81 -1.37 0.71
CA LEU A 161 15.65 -1.69 -0.14
C LEU A 161 15.23 -3.15 0.00
N GLN A 162 16.17 -4.07 0.21
CA GLN A 162 15.87 -5.50 0.39
C GLN A 162 15.06 -5.78 1.66
N ASP A 163 15.22 -4.97 2.71
CA ASP A 163 14.34 -5.05 3.89
C ASP A 163 12.91 -4.66 3.52
N ALA A 164 12.73 -3.54 2.81
CA ALA A 164 11.43 -3.07 2.38
C ALA A 164 10.71 -4.09 1.47
N ILE A 165 11.44 -4.68 0.51
CA ILE A 165 10.93 -5.74 -0.38
C ILE A 165 10.48 -6.96 0.41
N ALA A 166 11.33 -7.47 1.32
CA ALA A 166 11.00 -8.62 2.15
C ALA A 166 9.73 -8.38 2.99
N VAL A 167 9.60 -7.20 3.59
CA VAL A 167 8.43 -6.84 4.39
C VAL A 167 7.18 -6.72 3.51
N CYS A 168 7.28 -6.14 2.31
CA CYS A 168 6.18 -6.11 1.33
C CYS A 168 5.74 -7.52 0.90
N VAL A 169 6.69 -8.44 0.67
CA VAL A 169 6.42 -9.84 0.32
C VAL A 169 5.63 -10.51 1.44
N LEU A 170 6.09 -10.41 2.69
CA LEU A 170 5.38 -11.02 3.83
C LEU A 170 4.04 -10.36 4.12
N SER A 171 3.94 -9.04 3.96
CA SER A 171 2.68 -8.30 4.11
C SER A 171 1.65 -8.69 3.04
N SER A 172 2.11 -9.11 1.86
CA SER A 172 1.27 -9.59 0.75
C SER A 172 1.06 -11.11 0.76
N PHE A 173 1.71 -11.83 1.67
CA PHE A 173 1.70 -13.29 1.71
C PHE A 173 0.50 -13.82 2.50
N VAL A 174 -0.44 -14.43 1.76
CA VAL A 174 -1.61 -15.14 2.25
C VAL A 174 -1.44 -16.61 1.84
N PRO A 175 -1.03 -17.51 2.77
CA PRO A 175 -0.86 -18.94 2.55
C PRO A 175 -2.02 -19.58 1.81
N GLY A 176 -1.72 -20.23 0.68
CA GLY A 176 -2.71 -20.90 -0.17
C GLY A 176 -3.50 -19.98 -1.09
N TRP A 177 -3.25 -18.67 -1.03
CA TRP A 177 -3.89 -17.69 -1.91
C TRP A 177 -2.87 -16.97 -2.79
N THR A 178 -1.93 -16.26 -2.19
CA THR A 178 -0.92 -15.49 -2.94
C THR A 178 0.41 -16.21 -3.04
N GLY A 179 0.56 -17.36 -2.37
CA GLY A 179 1.77 -18.14 -2.37
C GLY A 179 1.59 -19.51 -1.70
N PRO A 180 2.69 -20.24 -1.48
CA PRO A 180 2.62 -21.63 -1.03
C PRO A 180 1.98 -21.76 0.35
N VAL A 181 1.14 -22.79 0.52
CA VAL A 181 0.48 -23.10 1.81
C VAL A 181 1.50 -23.36 2.91
N GLN A 182 2.63 -23.98 2.57
CA GLN A 182 3.71 -24.32 3.51
C GLN A 182 4.60 -23.12 3.88
N GLY A 183 4.40 -21.95 3.26
CA GLY A 183 5.15 -20.74 3.55
C GLY A 183 6.65 -20.93 3.36
N ARG A 184 7.47 -20.53 4.33
CA ARG A 184 8.95 -20.64 4.23
C ARG A 184 9.49 -22.06 4.08
N ARG A 185 8.68 -23.10 4.34
CA ARG A 185 9.07 -24.51 4.16
C ARG A 185 8.99 -24.97 2.71
N ASP A 186 8.35 -24.19 1.85
CA ASP A 186 8.25 -24.50 0.42
C ASP A 186 9.63 -24.43 -0.25
N THR A 187 9.96 -25.46 -1.02
CA THR A 187 11.26 -25.56 -1.72
C THR A 187 11.19 -25.10 -3.18
N THR A 188 9.98 -24.92 -3.72
CA THR A 188 9.73 -24.54 -5.12
C THR A 188 9.70 -23.03 -5.29
N HIS A 189 9.04 -22.34 -4.37
CA HIS A 189 8.81 -20.90 -4.35
C HIS A 189 9.57 -20.30 -3.18
N ARG A 190 10.53 -19.43 -3.46
CA ARG A 190 11.58 -19.06 -2.50
C ARG A 190 11.42 -17.65 -1.95
N ALA A 191 10.47 -16.86 -2.47
CA ALA A 191 10.22 -15.50 -2.00
C ALA A 191 9.89 -15.44 -0.51
N VAL A 192 8.95 -16.29 -0.06
CA VAL A 192 8.54 -16.32 1.36
C VAL A 192 9.71 -16.72 2.26
N LEU A 193 10.54 -17.68 1.84
CA LEU A 193 11.72 -18.07 2.61
C LEU A 193 12.72 -16.92 2.73
N ARG A 194 13.11 -16.29 1.61
CA ARG A 194 14.06 -15.17 1.60
C ARG A 194 13.55 -14.02 2.47
N ALA A 195 12.27 -13.67 2.29
CA ALA A 195 11.64 -12.60 3.03
C ALA A 195 11.55 -12.91 4.54
N ALA A 196 11.19 -14.14 4.91
CA ALA A 196 11.15 -14.57 6.31
C ALA A 196 12.54 -14.53 6.96
N GLN A 197 13.58 -15.05 6.30
CA GLN A 197 14.96 -14.99 6.81
C GLN A 197 15.42 -13.54 7.02
N ARG A 198 15.07 -12.65 6.09
CA ARG A 198 15.39 -11.23 6.20
C ARG A 198 14.64 -10.58 7.37
N LEU A 199 13.36 -10.87 7.53
CA LEU A 199 12.55 -10.35 8.65
C LEU A 199 13.07 -10.87 10.00
N ASP A 200 13.51 -12.13 10.08
CA ASP A 200 14.07 -12.69 11.31
C ASP A 200 15.29 -11.86 11.77
N GLN A 201 16.19 -11.48 10.85
CA GLN A 201 17.28 -10.55 11.15
C GLN A 201 16.76 -9.17 11.57
N MET A 202 15.74 -8.64 10.90
CA MET A 202 15.14 -7.35 11.27
C MET A 202 14.54 -7.37 12.69
N ILE A 203 14.02 -8.51 13.14
CA ILE A 203 13.55 -8.69 14.52
C ILE A 203 14.71 -8.62 15.51
N GLU A 204 15.85 -9.23 15.20
CA GLU A 204 17.07 -9.13 16.03
C GLU A 204 17.55 -7.68 16.18
N PHE A 205 17.45 -6.89 15.10
CA PHE A 205 17.73 -5.45 15.10
C PHE A 205 16.59 -4.58 15.66
N LYS A 206 15.53 -5.17 16.23
CA LYS A 206 14.38 -4.47 16.84
C LYS A 206 13.63 -3.54 15.87
N CYS A 207 13.62 -3.87 14.58
CA CYS A 207 12.92 -3.13 13.53
C CYS A 207 11.42 -3.46 13.47
N VAL A 208 11.00 -4.58 14.06
CA VAL A 208 9.61 -5.04 14.06
C VAL A 208 9.00 -4.88 15.45
N LYS A 209 7.83 -4.25 15.53
CA LYS A 209 7.19 -3.87 16.80
C LYS A 209 5.72 -4.24 16.85
N ARG A 210 5.19 -4.46 18.05
CA ARG A 210 3.74 -4.65 18.27
C ARG A 210 3.03 -3.31 18.14
N THR A 211 1.88 -3.31 17.45
CA THR A 211 1.16 -2.05 17.20
C THR A 211 0.62 -1.41 18.48
N ILE A 212 0.11 -2.22 19.42
CA ILE A 212 -0.52 -1.70 20.65
C ILE A 212 0.51 -1.07 21.60
N THR A 213 1.69 -1.66 21.74
CA THR A 213 2.66 -1.30 22.78
C THR A 213 3.88 -0.55 22.25
N ASP A 214 4.04 -0.45 20.93
CA ASP A 214 5.27 0.01 20.25
C ASP A 214 6.55 -0.72 20.72
N ALA A 215 6.39 -1.88 21.37
CA ALA A 215 7.51 -2.67 21.87
C ALA A 215 8.05 -3.58 20.76
N PRO A 216 9.39 -3.69 20.61
CA PRO A 216 9.99 -4.65 19.69
C PRO A 216 9.53 -6.08 19.98
N ILE A 217 9.21 -6.84 18.93
CA ILE A 217 9.01 -8.28 19.06
C ILE A 217 10.38 -8.97 19.21
N ARG A 218 10.37 -10.18 19.78
CA ARG A 218 11.58 -11.00 19.94
C ARG A 218 11.32 -12.39 19.37
N LEU A 219 12.32 -12.99 18.76
CA LEU A 219 12.29 -14.40 18.38
C LEU A 219 12.64 -15.27 19.58
N LYS A 220 11.93 -16.38 19.72
CA LYS A 220 12.35 -17.50 20.57
C LYS A 220 13.02 -18.57 19.72
N PRO A 221 13.89 -19.43 20.27
CA PRO A 221 14.59 -20.47 19.51
C PRO A 221 13.66 -21.35 18.65
N GLU A 222 12.48 -21.69 19.18
CA GLU A 222 11.45 -22.49 18.50
C GLU A 222 10.82 -21.80 17.26
N ASP A 223 10.88 -20.48 17.17
CA ASP A 223 10.28 -19.73 16.05
C ASP A 223 11.06 -19.95 14.74
N SER A 224 12.37 -20.17 14.84
CA SER A 224 13.30 -20.21 13.70
C SER A 224 13.09 -21.37 12.72
N THR A 225 12.42 -22.45 13.14
CA THR A 225 12.26 -23.70 12.36
C THR A 225 10.80 -24.02 12.01
N ALA A 226 9.85 -23.23 12.52
CA ALA A 226 8.43 -23.50 12.37
C ALA A 226 7.90 -22.97 11.03
N ARG A 227 7.60 -21.68 10.96
CA ARG A 227 7.06 -20.98 9.79
C ARG A 227 7.56 -19.55 9.82
N GLU A 228 7.22 -18.77 8.81
CA GLU A 228 7.38 -17.32 8.84
C GLU A 228 6.74 -16.72 10.11
N THR A 229 7.53 -15.93 10.84
CA THR A 229 7.14 -15.30 12.11
C THR A 229 5.98 -14.33 11.91
N CYS A 230 6.01 -13.58 10.81
CA CYS A 230 4.96 -12.65 10.42
C CYS A 230 4.52 -12.91 8.97
N TRP A 231 3.27 -12.58 8.69
CA TRP A 231 2.58 -12.81 7.42
C TRP A 231 1.42 -11.83 7.29
N ASP A 232 0.77 -11.80 6.13
CA ASP A 232 -0.49 -11.08 5.83
C ASP A 232 -0.74 -9.83 6.68
N GLY A 233 -0.31 -8.67 6.18
CA GLY A 233 -0.54 -7.40 6.87
C GLY A 233 -2.02 -7.03 6.99
N GLY A 234 -2.87 -7.56 6.11
CA GLY A 234 -4.30 -7.26 6.08
C GLY A 234 -5.15 -8.09 7.03
N LEU A 235 -4.63 -9.20 7.55
CA LEU A 235 -5.41 -10.16 8.35
C LEU A 235 -5.98 -9.54 9.64
N VAL A 236 -5.17 -8.76 10.36
CA VAL A 236 -5.59 -8.07 11.60
C VAL A 236 -6.04 -6.64 11.30
N ASN A 237 -5.32 -5.92 10.45
CA ASN A 237 -5.61 -4.53 10.11
C ASN A 237 -5.36 -4.23 8.62
N ALA A 238 -6.40 -4.39 7.82
CA ALA A 238 -6.37 -4.07 6.39
C ALA A 238 -6.36 -2.57 6.07
N PHE A 239 -6.54 -1.68 7.06
CA PHE A 239 -6.72 -0.23 6.87
C PHE A 239 -5.79 0.55 7.81
N PRO A 240 -4.48 0.50 7.57
CA PRO A 240 -3.50 1.07 8.48
C PRO A 240 -3.59 2.60 8.51
N ILE A 241 -3.60 3.16 9.72
CA ILE A 241 -3.51 4.61 9.98
C ILE A 241 -2.49 4.88 11.08
N PHE A 242 -1.86 6.05 11.07
CA PHE A 242 -1.02 6.50 12.19
C PHE A 242 -1.87 7.16 13.28
N ASP A 243 -2.78 8.03 12.85
CA ASP A 243 -3.57 8.91 13.71
C ASP A 243 -4.84 9.43 13.00
N ALA A 244 -5.58 10.31 13.67
CA ALA A 244 -6.79 10.93 13.13
C ALA A 244 -6.55 11.83 11.90
N ARG A 245 -5.29 12.18 11.59
CA ARG A 245 -4.90 13.01 10.45
C ARG A 245 -4.25 12.21 9.32
N THR A 246 -4.29 10.88 9.38
CA THR A 246 -3.89 10.05 8.25
C THR A 246 -4.96 10.14 7.15
N LEU A 247 -4.58 10.37 5.90
CA LEU A 247 -5.48 10.15 4.76
C LEU A 247 -5.47 8.66 4.42
N LEU A 248 -6.58 7.97 4.68
CA LEU A 248 -6.74 6.58 4.32
C LEU A 248 -7.19 6.43 2.86
N VAL A 249 -6.48 5.63 2.07
CA VAL A 249 -6.83 5.33 0.69
C VAL A 249 -7.20 3.86 0.56
N THR A 250 -8.38 3.58 -0.01
CA THR A 250 -8.84 2.21 -0.23
C THR A 250 -9.72 2.04 -1.46
N PRO A 251 -9.58 0.94 -2.23
CA PRO A 251 -10.47 0.65 -3.36
C PRO A 251 -11.82 0.04 -2.95
N ILE A 252 -12.08 -0.11 -1.64
CA ILE A 252 -13.33 -0.67 -1.13
C ILE A 252 -14.17 0.44 -0.53
N ALA A 253 -15.44 0.54 -0.92
CA ALA A 253 -16.36 1.49 -0.32
C ALA A 253 -16.66 1.07 1.13
N ALA A 254 -16.24 1.87 2.10
CA ALA A 254 -16.42 1.56 3.50
C ALA A 254 -16.66 2.82 4.32
N HIS A 255 -17.29 2.64 5.46
CA HIS A 255 -17.45 3.66 6.49
C HIS A 255 -16.54 3.32 7.67
N PHE A 256 -15.81 4.32 8.17
CA PHE A 256 -14.88 4.18 9.28
C PHE A 256 -15.39 5.04 10.46
N PRO A 257 -16.06 4.45 11.47
CA PRO A 257 -16.74 5.21 12.53
C PRO A 257 -15.82 6.18 13.30
N SER A 258 -14.54 5.84 13.41
CA SER A 258 -13.54 6.63 14.14
C SER A 258 -12.53 7.35 13.23
N HIS A 259 -12.80 7.44 11.93
CA HIS A 259 -11.87 8.04 10.96
C HIS A 259 -12.59 8.64 9.76
N SER A 260 -12.44 9.95 9.53
CA SER A 260 -13.22 10.67 8.51
C SER A 260 -12.44 11.04 7.25
N ILE A 261 -11.10 10.97 7.28
CA ILE A 261 -10.23 11.43 6.20
C ILE A 261 -9.91 10.23 5.29
N CYS A 262 -10.76 9.98 4.30
CA CYS A 262 -10.60 8.79 3.44
C CYS A 262 -10.98 9.06 1.98
N ILE A 263 -10.21 8.48 1.05
CA ILE A 263 -10.54 8.40 -0.39
C ILE A 263 -10.90 6.96 -0.74
N HIS A 264 -12.15 6.75 -1.13
CA HIS A 264 -12.68 5.44 -1.55
C HIS A 264 -13.82 5.60 -2.58
N PRO A 265 -14.19 4.54 -3.34
CA PRO A 265 -15.27 4.60 -4.33
C PRO A 265 -16.64 4.97 -3.76
N GLY A 266 -16.80 4.83 -2.44
CA GLY A 266 -18.08 5.07 -1.77
C GLY A 266 -18.43 6.54 -1.62
N MET A 267 -17.50 7.45 -1.90
CA MET A 267 -17.75 8.90 -1.87
C MET A 267 -18.72 9.38 -2.96
N GLU A 268 -19.09 8.50 -3.89
CA GLU A 268 -20.09 8.74 -4.93
C GLU A 268 -21.52 8.43 -4.49
N TYR A 269 -21.70 7.71 -3.37
CA TYR A 269 -23.01 7.34 -2.87
C TYR A 269 -23.50 8.34 -1.83
N ASP A 270 -24.81 8.58 -1.81
CA ASP A 270 -25.46 9.16 -0.64
C ASP A 270 -25.37 8.17 0.52
N SER A 271 -24.52 8.49 1.49
CA SER A 271 -24.21 7.62 2.62
C SER A 271 -25.44 7.23 3.46
N ALA A 272 -26.54 8.00 3.38
CA ALA A 272 -27.77 7.75 4.13
C ALA A 272 -28.52 6.47 3.71
N ASN A 273 -28.34 6.00 2.47
CA ASN A 273 -29.18 4.96 1.87
C ASN A 273 -28.45 3.64 1.56
N VAL A 274 -27.22 3.47 2.03
CA VAL A 274 -26.41 2.27 1.75
C VAL A 274 -26.38 1.35 2.95
N HIS A 275 -26.85 0.10 2.78
CA HIS A 275 -26.69 -0.95 3.78
C HIS A 275 -25.20 -1.24 4.02
N ARG A 276 -24.81 -1.39 5.28
CA ARG A 276 -23.41 -1.61 5.68
C ARG A 276 -23.30 -2.88 6.51
N PHE A 277 -22.25 -3.66 6.25
CA PHE A 277 -21.89 -4.83 7.05
C PHE A 277 -20.70 -4.48 7.95
N ALA A 278 -20.84 -4.67 9.26
CA ALA A 278 -19.75 -4.47 10.22
C ALA A 278 -18.73 -5.61 10.09
N TRP A 279 -17.64 -5.36 9.36
CA TRP A 279 -16.53 -6.33 9.26
C TRP A 279 -15.78 -6.40 10.59
N THR A 280 -15.45 -5.23 11.13
CA THR A 280 -14.83 -5.04 12.45
C THR A 280 -15.43 -3.81 13.10
N ASP A 281 -15.17 -3.62 14.40
CA ASP A 281 -15.55 -2.39 15.12
C ASP A 281 -14.93 -1.11 14.53
N ARG A 282 -13.92 -1.23 13.65
CA ARG A 282 -13.24 -0.11 12.98
C ARG A 282 -13.78 0.17 11.57
N VAL A 283 -14.43 -0.80 10.93
CA VAL A 283 -14.72 -0.74 9.49
C VAL A 283 -16.06 -1.40 9.17
N HIS A 284 -16.96 -0.60 8.60
CA HIS A 284 -18.25 -1.06 8.09
C HIS A 284 -18.25 -0.99 6.56
N VAL A 285 -18.19 -2.15 5.90
CA VAL A 285 -18.12 -2.24 4.44
C VAL A 285 -19.50 -2.02 3.83
N HIS A 286 -19.58 -1.25 2.75
CA HIS A 286 -20.84 -1.05 2.03
C HIS A 286 -21.26 -2.36 1.34
N TRP A 287 -22.50 -2.78 1.56
CA TRP A 287 -23.06 -3.95 0.89
C TRP A 287 -23.65 -3.54 -0.46
N THR A 288 -22.81 -3.55 -1.49
CA THR A 288 -23.19 -3.17 -2.86
C THR A 288 -22.59 -4.13 -3.89
N ALA A 289 -23.22 -4.23 -5.06
CA ALA A 289 -22.68 -4.99 -6.19
C ALA A 289 -21.30 -4.47 -6.62
N ALA A 290 -21.08 -3.15 -6.55
CA ALA A 290 -19.79 -2.53 -6.84
C ALA A 290 -18.69 -3.01 -5.89
N ASN A 291 -18.97 -3.13 -4.59
CA ASN A 291 -18.00 -3.67 -3.64
C ASN A 291 -17.76 -5.17 -3.84
N ALA A 292 -18.80 -5.96 -4.12
CA ALA A 292 -18.64 -7.37 -4.45
C ALA A 292 -17.72 -7.55 -5.67
N TYR A 293 -17.90 -6.73 -6.71
CA TYR A 293 -17.02 -6.68 -7.87
C TYR A 293 -15.59 -6.27 -7.50
N ASN A 294 -15.42 -5.23 -6.67
CA ASN A 294 -14.10 -4.78 -6.22
C ASN A 294 -13.37 -5.87 -5.42
N PHE A 295 -14.05 -6.61 -4.53
CA PHE A 295 -13.44 -7.74 -3.84
C PHE A 295 -13.00 -8.84 -4.81
N ARG A 296 -13.82 -9.17 -5.82
CA ARG A 296 -13.41 -10.12 -6.86
C ARG A 296 -12.16 -9.65 -7.60
N CYS A 297 -12.07 -8.37 -7.97
CA CYS A 297 -10.90 -7.81 -8.66
C CYS A 297 -9.68 -7.64 -7.74
N LEU A 298 -9.87 -7.49 -6.43
CA LEU A 298 -8.79 -7.46 -5.45
C LEU A 298 -8.12 -8.83 -5.36
N LEU A 299 -8.94 -9.89 -5.30
CA LEU A 299 -8.53 -11.25 -5.01
C LEU A 299 -8.05 -12.05 -6.23
N ALA A 300 -8.59 -11.73 -7.40
CA ALA A 300 -8.27 -12.38 -8.67
C ALA A 300 -7.99 -11.31 -9.73
N SER A 301 -7.01 -11.57 -10.59
CA SER A 301 -6.62 -10.60 -11.60
C SER A 301 -7.76 -10.33 -12.60
N SER A 302 -7.68 -9.17 -13.26
CA SER A 302 -8.64 -8.68 -14.24
C SER A 302 -7.93 -8.24 -15.51
N GLU A 303 -8.66 -8.05 -16.60
CA GLU A 303 -8.09 -7.55 -17.86
C GLU A 303 -7.48 -6.14 -17.69
N PRO A 304 -6.47 -5.78 -18.52
CA PRO A 304 -5.80 -4.48 -18.43
C PRO A 304 -6.76 -3.30 -18.39
N ASP A 305 -7.82 -3.30 -19.21
CA ASP A 305 -8.80 -2.22 -19.26
C ASP A 305 -9.52 -2.01 -17.92
N VAL A 306 -9.84 -3.09 -17.20
CA VAL A 306 -10.44 -3.01 -15.85
C VAL A 306 -9.46 -2.38 -14.87
N LEU A 307 -8.18 -2.75 -14.96
CA LEU A 307 -7.14 -2.22 -14.08
C LEU A 307 -6.86 -0.74 -14.37
N HIS A 308 -6.84 -0.33 -15.64
CA HIS A 308 -6.74 1.08 -16.05
C HIS A 308 -7.96 1.89 -15.61
N ALA A 309 -9.17 1.35 -15.77
CA ALA A 309 -10.38 2.01 -15.28
C ALA A 309 -10.34 2.23 -13.76
N LYS A 310 -9.73 1.31 -13.00
CA LYS A 310 -9.54 1.46 -11.56
C LYS A 310 -8.50 2.51 -11.20
N PHE A 311 -7.45 2.67 -12.00
CA PHE A 311 -6.53 3.80 -11.89
C PHE A 311 -7.27 5.13 -12.09
N SER A 312 -8.03 5.27 -13.19
CA SER A 312 -8.82 6.46 -13.47
C SER A 312 -9.81 6.76 -12.34
N GLN A 313 -10.50 5.73 -11.84
CA GLN A 313 -11.41 5.88 -10.70
C GLN A 313 -10.70 6.44 -9.45
N GLY A 314 -9.50 5.95 -9.14
CA GLY A 314 -8.69 6.47 -8.04
C GLY A 314 -8.34 7.94 -8.21
N TYR A 315 -7.91 8.33 -9.41
CA TYR A 315 -7.60 9.72 -9.75
C TYR A 315 -8.83 10.63 -9.60
N ASP A 316 -9.99 10.21 -10.12
CA ASP A 316 -11.22 10.97 -10.07
C ASP A 316 -11.75 11.12 -8.64
N ASN A 317 -11.66 10.05 -7.83
CA ASN A 317 -12.08 10.07 -6.44
C ASN A 317 -11.17 10.97 -5.58
N ALA A 318 -9.86 10.95 -5.83
CA ALA A 318 -8.95 11.92 -5.22
C ALA A 318 -9.29 13.35 -5.65
N THR A 319 -9.48 13.60 -6.95
CA THR A 319 -9.88 14.91 -7.46
C THR A 319 -11.17 15.43 -6.80
N ARG A 320 -12.16 14.56 -6.63
CA ARG A 320 -13.42 14.87 -5.94
C ARG A 320 -13.19 15.21 -4.47
N TYR A 321 -12.40 14.39 -3.76
CA TYR A 321 -12.03 14.64 -2.37
C TYR A 321 -11.41 16.04 -2.21
N LEU A 322 -10.40 16.35 -3.02
CA LEU A 322 -9.71 17.64 -2.94
C LEU A 322 -10.65 18.82 -3.20
N LYS A 323 -11.55 18.69 -4.20
CA LYS A 323 -12.58 19.71 -4.49
C LYS A 323 -13.55 19.90 -3.32
N GLN A 324 -14.07 18.82 -2.75
CA GLN A 324 -15.03 18.87 -1.63
C GLN A 324 -14.44 19.50 -0.38
N HIS A 325 -13.14 19.31 -0.15
CA HIS A 325 -12.42 19.85 1.01
C HIS A 325 -11.75 21.21 0.76
N GLY A 326 -11.97 21.84 -0.41
CA GLY A 326 -11.39 23.15 -0.73
C GLY A 326 -9.86 23.15 -0.84
N ILE A 327 -9.27 21.97 -1.03
CA ILE A 327 -7.85 21.71 -1.17
C ILE A 327 -7.42 22.22 -2.56
N ARG A 328 -6.85 23.43 -2.62
CA ARG A 328 -6.51 24.10 -3.89
C ARG A 328 -5.25 23.55 -4.55
N GLN A 329 -5.25 23.55 -5.88
CA GLN A 329 -4.09 23.43 -6.75
C GLN A 329 -3.04 24.48 -6.38
N THR A 330 -1.91 24.08 -5.80
CA THR A 330 -0.74 24.97 -5.65
C THR A 330 0.30 24.78 -6.75
N TYR A 331 0.02 23.98 -7.78
CA TYR A 331 0.96 23.78 -8.88
C TYR A 331 0.22 23.71 -10.24
N THR A 332 0.30 24.80 -11.00
CA THR A 332 0.14 24.75 -12.46
C THR A 332 1.50 24.42 -13.04
N ALA A 333 1.71 23.18 -13.49
CA ALA A 333 2.83 22.90 -14.38
C ALA A 333 2.69 23.77 -15.64
N PRO A 334 3.77 24.36 -16.17
CA PRO A 334 3.70 25.07 -17.44
C PRO A 334 3.24 24.09 -18.53
N VAL A 335 2.20 24.48 -19.27
CA VAL A 335 1.75 23.78 -20.47
C VAL A 335 2.92 23.79 -21.45
N VAL A 336 3.63 22.67 -21.58
CA VAL A 336 4.54 22.45 -22.69
C VAL A 336 3.66 22.16 -23.90
N SER A 337 3.35 23.21 -24.66
CA SER A 337 2.82 23.06 -26.01
C SER A 337 3.81 22.21 -26.82
N PRO A 338 3.36 21.18 -27.55
CA PRO A 338 4.25 20.43 -28.43
C PRO A 338 4.73 21.37 -29.54
N SER A 339 5.98 21.84 -29.42
CA SER A 339 6.68 22.44 -30.55
C SER A 339 6.96 21.31 -31.54
N ILE A 340 6.18 21.27 -32.61
CA ILE A 340 6.48 20.46 -33.79
C ILE A 340 7.81 21.00 -34.35
N SER A 341 8.90 20.31 -34.04
CA SER A 341 10.17 20.51 -34.71
C SER A 341 10.13 19.74 -36.03
N THR A 342 9.64 20.38 -37.08
CA THR A 342 10.05 20.05 -38.44
C THR A 342 11.50 20.47 -38.63
N ASN A 343 12.30 19.62 -39.31
CA ASN A 343 13.74 19.72 -39.66
C ASN A 343 14.57 18.79 -38.75
N VAL A 344 15.37 17.81 -39.22
CA VAL A 344 16.04 17.59 -40.51
C VAL A 344 16.22 16.07 -40.72
N VAL A 345 15.80 15.55 -41.87
CA VAL A 345 16.40 14.34 -42.46
C VAL A 345 17.47 14.84 -43.42
N GLN A 346 18.73 14.59 -43.09
CA GLN A 346 19.85 14.35 -44.01
C GLN A 346 20.90 13.51 -43.28
#